data_AF-A0A9P6DN52-F1
#
_entry.id   AF-A0A9P6DN52-F1
#
_cell.length_a   1.000
_cell.length_b   1.000
_cell.length_c   1.000
_cell.angle_alpha   90.00
_cell.angle_beta   90.00
_cell.angle_gamma   90.00
#
_symmetry.space_group_name_H-M   'P 1'
#
loop_
_entity.id
_entity.type
_entity.pdbx_description
1 polymer ?
#
loop_
_entity_poly.entity_id
_entity_poly.type
_entity_poly.pdbx_seq_one_letter_code
_entity_poly.pdbx_strand_id
1 'polypeptide(L)'
;YTIRSFDESELCTGGECHDHTAFNKVHASARIIVEHSFSDLKGRFPALKWLAGWDIHQMYHAMEALMILANIFRMLQDSPHEIPNF
;
A
#
# COMPACT_ATOMS: atom_id res chain seq x y z
N TYR A 1 4.48 15.14 8.97
CA TYR A 1 5.78 14.45 8.95
C TYR A 1 5.69 13.29 7.99
N THR A 2 6.58 13.22 6.99
CA THR A 2 6.62 12.12 6.02
C THR A 2 7.72 11.17 6.44
N ILE A 3 7.38 9.91 6.75
CA ILE A 3 8.37 8.88 7.01
C ILE A 3 9.04 8.56 5.66
N ARG A 4 10.35 8.76 5.58
CA ARG A 4 11.15 8.49 4.38
C ARG A 4 12.36 7.65 4.73
N SER A 5 12.87 6.92 3.76
CA SER A 5 14.18 6.28 3.87
C SER A 5 15.28 7.35 4.00
N PHE A 6 16.34 7.04 4.73
CA PHE A 6 17.56 7.84 4.80
C PHE A 6 18.26 7.85 3.43
N ASP A 7 18.73 9.01 3.00
CA ASP A 7 19.54 9.15 1.80
C ASP A 7 21.01 8.81 2.04
N GLU A 8 21.81 8.68 0.97
CA GLU A 8 23.22 8.27 1.07
C GLU A 8 24.07 9.19 1.96
N SER A 9 23.71 10.48 2.03
CA SER A 9 24.40 11.43 2.89
C SER A 9 24.03 11.23 4.36
N GLU A 10 22.80 10.83 4.65
CA GLU A 10 22.29 10.57 5.99
C GLU A 10 22.71 9.18 6.53
N LEU A 11 22.93 8.19 5.64
CA LEU A 11 23.20 6.80 6.03
C LEU A 11 24.27 6.70 7.11
N CYS A 12 25.47 7.25 6.88
CA CYS A 12 26.59 7.10 7.83
C CYS A 12 26.87 8.36 8.67
N THR A 13 25.94 9.32 8.74
CA THR A 13 26.14 10.50 9.59
C THR A 13 26.07 10.08 11.06
N GLY A 14 27.12 10.35 11.84
CA GLY A 14 27.12 10.08 13.29
C GLY A 14 27.42 8.63 13.70
N GLY A 15 27.80 7.74 12.78
CA GLY A 15 28.21 6.36 13.10
C GLY A 15 27.07 5.32 13.16
N GLU A 16 25.82 5.74 12.94
CA GLU A 16 24.61 4.90 13.02
C GLU A 16 24.29 4.19 11.68
N CYS A 17 25.30 3.96 10.84
CA CYS A 17 25.09 3.50 9.45
C CYS A 17 24.39 2.16 9.33
N HIS A 18 24.65 1.28 10.29
CA HIS A 18 24.00 -0.02 10.38
C HIS A 18 22.49 0.13 10.67
N ASP A 19 22.13 1.04 11.57
CA ASP A 19 20.74 1.22 12.02
C ASP A 19 19.90 1.94 10.96
N HIS A 20 20.45 2.95 10.28
CA HIS A 20 19.79 3.59 9.14
C HIS A 20 19.59 2.63 7.96
N THR A 21 20.55 1.75 7.70
CA THR A 21 20.42 0.71 6.67
C THR A 21 19.36 -0.32 7.04
N ALA A 22 19.32 -0.77 8.30
CA ALA A 22 18.30 -1.67 8.81
C ALA A 22 16.90 -1.04 8.73
N PHE A 23 16.78 0.24 9.11
CA PHE A 23 15.55 1.01 8.96
C PHE A 23 15.09 1.07 7.50
N ASN A 24 15.99 1.45 6.57
CA ASN A 24 15.67 1.53 5.16
C ASN A 24 15.19 0.19 4.60
N LYS A 25 15.78 -0.92 5.03
CA LYS A 25 15.36 -2.27 4.63
C LYS A 25 13.95 -2.60 5.13
N VAL A 26 13.65 -2.34 6.39
CA VAL A 26 12.30 -2.55 6.97
C VAL A 26 11.28 -1.64 6.29
N HIS A 27 11.62 -0.36 6.12
CA HIS A 27 10.76 0.62 5.45
C HIS A 27 10.45 0.23 4.00
N ALA A 28 11.46 -0.19 3.24
CA ALA A 28 11.28 -0.67 1.88
C ALA A 28 10.41 -1.94 1.83
N SER A 29 10.63 -2.89 2.74
CA SER A 29 9.81 -4.11 2.82
C SER A 29 8.35 -3.80 3.14
N ALA A 30 8.08 -2.93 4.11
CA ALA A 30 6.72 -2.48 4.44
C ALA A 30 6.07 -1.79 3.24
N ARG A 31 6.81 -0.92 2.55
CA ARG A 31 6.32 -0.24 1.35
C ARG A 31 5.96 -1.22 0.24
N ILE A 32 6.79 -2.23 -0.03
CA ILE A 32 6.51 -3.28 -1.01
C ILE A 32 5.21 -4.01 -0.68
N ILE A 33 4.99 -4.38 0.59
CA ILE A 33 3.77 -5.05 1.04
C ILE A 33 2.54 -4.17 0.81
N VAL A 34 2.64 -2.88 1.17
CA VAL A 34 1.58 -1.90 0.97
C VAL A 34 1.28 -1.73 -0.51
N GLU A 35 2.30 -1.54 -1.35
CA GLU A 35 2.16 -1.41 -2.80
C GLU A 35 1.51 -2.65 -3.43
N HIS A 36 1.93 -3.86 -3.05
CA HIS A 36 1.30 -5.10 -3.52
C HIS A 36 -0.16 -5.18 -3.09
N SER A 37 -0.47 -4.88 -1.83
CA SER A 37 -1.85 -4.91 -1.32
C SER A 37 -2.75 -3.93 -2.08
N PHE A 38 -2.24 -2.73 -2.37
CA PHE A 38 -2.96 -1.76 -3.21
C PHE A 38 -3.05 -2.18 -4.67
N SER A 39 -2.04 -2.86 -5.22
CA SER A 39 -2.09 -3.42 -6.57
C SER A 39 -3.20 -4.46 -6.69
N ASP A 40 -3.28 -5.39 -5.74
CA ASP A 40 -4.34 -6.40 -5.68
C ASP A 40 -5.72 -5.75 -5.53
N LEU A 41 -5.82 -4.74 -4.67
CA LEU A 41 -7.05 -3.98 -4.47
C LEU A 41 -7.50 -3.27 -5.75
N LYS A 42 -6.58 -2.64 -6.48
CA LYS A 42 -6.85 -1.99 -7.77
C LYS A 42 -7.18 -2.99 -8.88
N GLY A 43 -6.62 -4.19 -8.83
CA GLY A 43 -6.96 -5.29 -9.73
C GLY A 43 -8.40 -5.74 -9.52
N ARG A 44 -8.82 -5.87 -8.25
CA ARG A 44 -10.19 -6.28 -7.89
C ARG A 44 -11.22 -5.16 -8.03
N PHE A 45 -10.82 -3.91 -7.83
CA PHE A 45 -11.70 -2.74 -7.90
C PHE A 45 -11.15 -1.70 -8.89
N PRO A 46 -11.39 -1.87 -10.21
CA PRO A 46 -10.88 -0.97 -11.24
C PRO A 46 -11.30 0.50 -11.05
N ALA A 47 -12.44 0.73 -10.38
CA ALA A 47 -12.93 2.05 -10.00
C ALA A 47 -11.89 2.87 -9.21
N LEU A 48 -10.98 2.23 -8.47
CA LEU A 48 -9.89 2.89 -7.76
C LEU A 48 -8.92 3.66 -8.68
N LYS A 49 -8.83 3.29 -9.96
CA LYS A 49 -8.01 4.02 -10.94
C LYS A 49 -8.58 5.41 -11.27
N TRP A 50 -9.86 5.64 -10.95
CA TRP A 50 -10.59 6.86 -11.27
C TRP A 50 -10.85 7.76 -10.06
N LEU A 51 -10.36 7.39 -8.88
CA LEU A 51 -10.41 8.26 -7.70
C LEU A 51 -9.53 9.49 -7.93
N ALA A 52 -10.17 10.60 -8.31
CA ALA A 52 -9.52 11.89 -8.43
C ALA A 52 -9.06 12.35 -7.04
N GLY A 53 -7.78 12.70 -6.91
CA GLY A 53 -7.15 13.09 -5.64
C GLY A 53 -7.57 14.46 -5.09
N TRP A 54 -8.80 14.90 -5.35
CA TRP A 54 -9.30 16.20 -4.94
C TRP A 54 -9.73 16.24 -3.47
N ASP A 55 -10.14 15.09 -2.90
CA ASP A 55 -10.46 14.95 -1.49
C ASP A 55 -9.75 13.72 -0.90
N ILE A 56 -8.66 13.99 -0.19
CA ILE A 56 -7.83 12.98 0.46
C ILE A 56 -8.63 12.21 1.53
N HIS A 57 -9.55 12.86 2.25
CA HIS A 57 -10.31 12.20 3.30
C HIS A 57 -11.30 11.20 2.72
N GLN A 58 -12.03 11.58 1.68
CA GLN A 58 -12.90 10.64 0.96
C GLN A 58 -12.10 9.48 0.34
N MET A 59 -10.93 9.77 -0.21
CA MET A 59 -10.03 8.72 -0.71
C MET A 59 -9.64 7.72 0.39
N TYR A 60 -9.27 8.20 1.57
CA TYR A 60 -8.94 7.32 2.70
C TYR A 60 -10.11 6.44 3.11
N HIS A 61 -11.31 7.01 3.24
CA HIS A 61 -12.50 6.24 3.59
C HIS A 61 -12.88 5.21 2.52
N ALA A 62 -12.76 5.57 1.24
CA ALA A 62 -12.99 4.64 0.14
C ALA A 62 -11.96 3.48 0.16
N MET A 63 -10.68 3.79 0.38
CA MET A 63 -9.64 2.76 0.49
C MET A 63 -9.87 1.84 1.69
N GLU A 64 -10.23 2.39 2.85
CA GLU A 64 -10.55 1.61 4.06
C GLU A 64 -11.74 0.66 3.83
N ALA A 65 -12.85 1.17 3.28
CA ALA A 65 -14.01 0.34 2.97
C ALA A 65 -13.68 -0.79 1.99
N LEU A 66 -12.86 -0.51 0.97
CA LEU A 66 -12.44 -1.50 -0.01
C LEU A 66 -11.51 -2.56 0.58
N MET A 67 -10.63 -2.21 1.52
CA MET A 67 -9.81 -3.19 2.25
C MET A 67 -10.67 -4.14 3.08
N ILE A 68 -11.71 -3.61 3.76
CA ILE A 68 -12.67 -4.43 4.51
C ILE A 68 -13.42 -5.38 3.56
N LEU A 69 -13.93 -4.87 2.44
CA LEU A 69 -14.61 -5.69 1.44
C LEU A 69 -13.69 -6.76 0.84
N ALA A 70 -12.43 -6.41 0.53
CA ALA A 70 -11.45 -7.37 0.04
C ALA A 70 -11.20 -8.52 1.03
N ASN A 71 -11.18 -8.22 2.33
CA ASN A 71 -11.05 -9.24 3.37
C ASN A 71 -12.28 -10.13 3.47
N ILE A 72 -13.49 -9.55 3.41
CA ILE A 72 -14.74 -10.32 3.39
C ILE A 72 -14.75 -11.27 2.19
N PHE A 73 -14.41 -10.77 1.00
CA PHE A 73 -14.36 -11.61 -0.19
C PHE A 73 -13.30 -12.71 -0.10
N ARG A 74 -12.13 -12.42 0.48
CA ARG A 74 -11.10 -13.44 0.72
C ARG A 74 -11.60 -14.52 1.69
N MET A 75 -12.37 -14.14 2.72
CA MET A 75 -12.99 -15.10 3.63
C MET A 75 -14.03 -15.98 2.93
N LEU A 76 -14.80 -15.41 2.00
CA LEU A 76 -15.79 -16.13 1.20
C LEU A 76 -15.17 -16.95 0.05
N GLN A 77 -13.84 -16.91 -0.11
CA GLN A 77 -13.11 -17.48 -1.25
C GLN A 77 -13.63 -16.99 -2.60
N ASP A 78 -14.22 -15.79 -2.62
CA ASP A 78 -14.78 -15.18 -3.82
C ASP A 78 -13.65 -14.79 -4.78
N SER A 79 -13.76 -15.20 -6.03
CA SER A 79 -12.79 -14.92 -7.09
C SER A 79 -13.42 -14.03 -8.17
N PRO A 80 -12.84 -12.87 -8.48
CA PRO A 80 -13.35 -12.00 -9.55
C PRO A 80 -13.42 -12.70 -10.91
N HIS A 81 -12.57 -13.71 -11.15
CA HIS A 81 -12.55 -14.49 -12.38
C HIS A 81 -13.77 -15.40 -12.56
N GLU A 82 -14.55 -15.62 -11.50
CA GLU A 82 -15.79 -16.40 -11.53
C GLU A 82 -17.01 -15.53 -11.87
N ILE A 83 -16.85 -14.20 -11.89
CA ILE A 83 -17.90 -13.25 -12.24
C ILE A 83 -17.95 -13.13 -13.78
N PRO A 84 -19.09 -13.47 -14.42
CA PRO A 84 -19.20 -13.36 -15.88
C PRO A 84 -19.02 -11.91 -16.34
N ASN A 85 -18.09 -11.69 -17.28
CA ASN A 85 -17.77 -10.39 -17.89
C ASN A 85 -17.00 -9.39 -16.98
N PHE A 86 -16.26 -9.87 -15.99
CA PHE A 86 -15.36 -9.05 -15.16
C PHE A 86 -13.96 -8.90 -15.76
#